data_AF-A0A8T4HGI7-F1
#
_entry.id   AF-A0A8T4HGI7-F1
#
_cell.length_a   1.000
_cell.length_b   1.000
_cell.length_c   1.000
_cell.angle_alpha   90.00
_cell.angle_beta   90.00
_cell.angle_gamma   90.00
#
_symmetry.space_group_name_H-M   'P 1'
#
loop_
_entity.id
_entity.type
_entity.pdbx_description
1 polymer ?
#
loop_
_entity_poly.entity_id
_entity_poly.type
_entity_poly.pdbx_seq_one_letter_code
_entity_poly.pdbx_strand_id
1 'polypeptide(L)'
;MDVRGAVYVVLRGPAEKRDRALGTLKKAGIFAEKSVRGSEVIEAFFYGGDERPSPRFMDACAAHVAKAAIGTDFAVAETGTISSAAASRKLAYNRRTGEWLGAFIDTQAPERSRSETLDHLARERGVDVADIELRDPPKFQPPVA
;
A
#
# COMPACT_ATOMS: atom_id res chain seq x y z
N MET A 1 11.14 7.10 19.85
CA MET A 1 10.12 7.78 19.03
C MET A 1 9.88 6.83 17.87
N ASP A 2 8.74 6.13 17.83
CA ASP A 2 8.50 5.05 16.85
C ASP A 2 7.74 5.61 15.63
N VAL A 3 8.47 6.12 14.64
CA VAL A 3 7.89 6.52 13.35
C VAL A 3 8.49 5.63 12.26
N ARG A 4 7.90 4.44 12.02
CA ARG A 4 8.40 3.53 10.97
C ARG A 4 7.83 3.90 9.61
N GLY A 5 8.63 4.56 8.77
CA GLY A 5 8.22 5.05 7.44
C GLY A 5 7.92 3.94 6.43
N ALA A 6 7.01 4.24 5.50
CA ALA A 6 6.75 3.41 4.33
C ALA A 6 7.21 4.15 3.06
N VAL A 7 7.60 3.41 2.03
CA VAL A 7 7.91 3.98 0.71
C VAL A 7 6.66 3.88 -0.16
N TYR A 8 6.30 4.97 -0.81
CA TYR A 8 5.32 4.96 -1.87
C TYR A 8 6.01 5.23 -3.22
N VAL A 9 5.54 4.55 -4.26
CA VAL A 9 5.96 4.74 -5.64
C VAL A 9 4.72 5.10 -6.45
N VAL A 10 4.74 6.27 -7.09
CA VAL A 10 3.67 6.74 -7.95
C VAL A 10 3.98 6.32 -9.39
N LEU A 11 3.02 5.68 -10.03
CA LEU A 11 3.04 5.46 -11.47
C LEU A 11 2.03 6.36 -12.16
N ARG A 12 2.42 6.88 -13.33
CA ARG A 12 1.53 7.61 -14.26
C ARG A 12 1.45 6.90 -15.60
N GLY A 13 0.27 6.91 -16.19
CA GLY A 13 0.01 6.29 -17.49
C GLY A 13 -1.42 6.55 -17.98
N PRO A 14 -1.84 5.93 -19.10
CA PRO A 14 -3.16 6.16 -19.67
C PRO A 14 -4.29 5.67 -18.75
N ALA A 15 -5.27 6.55 -18.48
CA ALA A 15 -6.35 6.28 -17.53
C ALA A 15 -7.17 5.04 -17.90
N GLU A 16 -7.38 4.80 -19.20
CA GLU A 16 -8.11 3.66 -19.74
C GLU A 16 -7.39 2.32 -19.53
N LYS A 17 -6.09 2.35 -19.24
CA LYS A 17 -5.26 1.16 -18.96
C LYS A 17 -5.02 0.93 -17.47
N ARG A 18 -5.49 1.83 -16.60
CA ARG A 18 -5.21 1.80 -15.15
C ARG A 18 -5.59 0.47 -14.50
N ASP A 19 -6.76 -0.07 -14.79
CA ASP A 19 -7.25 -1.29 -14.12
C ASP A 19 -6.43 -2.53 -14.53
N ARG A 20 -6.00 -2.57 -15.80
CA ARG A 20 -5.08 -3.60 -16.31
C ARG A 20 -3.69 -3.49 -15.67
N ALA A 21 -3.15 -2.27 -15.57
CA ALA A 21 -1.86 -2.01 -14.94
C ALA A 21 -1.90 -2.40 -13.45
N LEU A 22 -2.96 -2.02 -12.74
CA LEU A 22 -3.20 -2.38 -11.34
C LEU A 22 -3.25 -3.89 -11.14
N GLY A 23 -3.97 -4.61 -11.99
CA GLY A 23 -4.01 -6.07 -11.96
C GLY A 23 -2.64 -6.72 -12.21
N THR A 24 -1.81 -6.10 -13.05
CA THR A 24 -0.44 -6.58 -13.33
C THR A 24 0.46 -6.40 -12.11
N LEU A 25 0.43 -5.23 -11.46
CA LEU A 25 1.18 -4.96 -10.23
C LEU A 25 0.78 -5.91 -9.10
N LYS A 26 -0.53 -6.11 -8.88
CA LYS A 26 -1.04 -7.03 -7.85
C LYS A 26 -0.62 -8.48 -8.10
N LYS A 27 -0.62 -8.93 -9.36
CA LYS A 27 -0.09 -10.27 -9.75
C LYS A 27 1.40 -10.42 -9.48
N ALA A 28 2.17 -9.34 -9.53
CA ALA A 28 3.58 -9.32 -9.16
C ALA A 28 3.81 -9.29 -7.63
N GLY A 29 2.74 -9.38 -6.82
CA GLY A 29 2.82 -9.29 -5.36
C GLY A 29 3.02 -7.86 -4.86
N ILE A 30 2.92 -6.85 -5.74
CA ILE A 30 3.02 -5.45 -5.36
C ILE A 30 1.67 -4.97 -4.88
N PHE A 31 1.68 -4.41 -3.69
CA PHE A 31 0.55 -3.73 -3.15
C PHE A 31 0.38 -2.36 -3.82
N ALA A 32 -0.69 -2.21 -4.61
CA ALA A 32 -0.96 -0.99 -5.38
C ALA A 32 -2.45 -0.66 -5.43
N GLU A 33 -2.77 0.64 -5.56
CA GLU A 33 -4.14 1.18 -5.66
C GLU A 33 -4.30 2.27 -6.71
N LYS A 34 -5.56 2.53 -7.05
CA LYS A 34 -5.97 3.75 -7.77
C LYS A 34 -5.70 4.94 -6.85
N SER A 35 -4.91 5.90 -7.33
CA SER A 35 -4.67 7.09 -6.53
C SER A 35 -5.87 8.03 -6.55
N VAL A 36 -6.08 8.74 -5.45
CA VAL A 36 -7.01 9.88 -5.37
C VAL A 36 -6.50 11.10 -6.15
N ARG A 37 -5.22 11.12 -6.52
CA ARG A 37 -4.58 12.21 -7.29
C ARG A 37 -5.09 12.32 -8.72
N GLY A 38 -5.63 11.25 -9.30
CA GLY A 38 -6.08 11.24 -10.68
C GLY A 38 -6.42 9.86 -11.23
N SER A 39 -7.19 9.84 -12.32
CA SER A 39 -7.57 8.63 -13.05
C SER A 39 -6.41 7.93 -13.76
N GLU A 40 -5.32 8.67 -13.96
CA GLU A 40 -4.08 8.34 -14.65
C GLU A 40 -2.96 7.93 -13.69
N VAL A 41 -3.29 7.78 -12.40
CA VAL A 41 -2.31 7.59 -11.31
C VAL A 41 -2.56 6.30 -10.53
N ILE A 42 -1.49 5.55 -10.30
CA ILE A 42 -1.44 4.38 -9.42
C ILE A 42 -0.41 4.65 -8.32
N GLU A 43 -0.72 4.29 -7.08
CA GLU A 43 0.21 4.35 -5.96
C GLU A 43 0.53 2.92 -5.50
N ALA A 44 1.82 2.58 -5.45
CA ALA A 44 2.33 1.32 -4.92
C ALA A 44 3.05 1.57 -3.59
N PHE A 45 2.91 0.67 -2.63
CA PHE A 45 3.40 0.87 -1.26
C PHE A 45 4.30 -0.28 -0.79
N PHE A 46 5.39 0.07 -0.10
CA PHE A 46 6.42 -0.85 0.39
C PHE A 46 6.77 -0.56 1.85
N TYR A 47 7.03 -1.64 2.60
CA TYR A 47 7.41 -1.59 4.02
C TYR A 47 8.79 -2.23 4.19
N GLY A 48 9.74 -1.44 4.73
CA GLY A 48 11.10 -1.90 5.02
C GLY A 48 11.37 -2.18 6.51
N GLY A 49 10.45 -1.79 7.40
CA GLY A 49 10.65 -1.90 8.86
C GLY A 49 11.58 -0.85 9.46
N ASP A 50 12.34 -0.12 8.62
CA ASP A 50 13.19 0.99 9.05
C ASP A 50 12.39 2.26 9.38
N GLU A 51 12.84 2.99 10.40
CA GLU A 51 12.30 4.29 10.80
C GLU A 51 12.36 5.30 9.63
N ARG A 52 13.47 5.25 8.90
CA ARG A 52 13.75 6.08 7.74
C ARG A 52 14.21 5.19 6.58
N PRO A 53 13.37 4.96 5.56
CA PRO A 53 13.77 4.19 4.38
C PRO A 53 15.06 4.76 3.77
N SER A 54 16.06 3.92 3.57
CA SER A 54 17.30 4.35 2.92
C SER A 54 17.07 4.68 1.44
N PRO A 55 17.86 5.58 0.83
CA PRO A 55 17.77 5.86 -0.61
C PRO A 55 17.87 4.56 -1.45
N ARG A 56 18.78 3.65 -1.07
CA ARG A 56 18.92 2.35 -1.73
C ARG A 56 17.66 1.49 -1.67
N PHE A 57 16.95 1.52 -0.54
CA PHE A 57 15.67 0.83 -0.40
C PHE A 57 14.59 1.48 -1.27
N MET A 58 14.54 2.81 -1.33
CA MET A 58 13.62 3.55 -2.21
C MET A 58 13.89 3.24 -3.69
N ASP A 59 15.16 3.23 -4.12
CA ASP A 59 15.56 2.87 -5.48
C ASP A 59 15.17 1.43 -5.83
N ALA A 60 15.33 0.50 -4.88
CA ALA A 60 14.91 -0.89 -5.06
C ALA A 60 13.39 -1.01 -5.22
N CYS A 61 12.60 -0.25 -4.45
CA CYS A 61 11.15 -0.21 -4.60
C CYS A 61 10.76 0.35 -5.98
N ALA A 62 11.35 1.47 -6.39
CA ALA A 62 11.10 2.09 -7.70
C ALA A 62 11.46 1.15 -8.85
N ALA A 63 12.62 0.48 -8.79
CA ALA A 63 13.06 -0.48 -9.80
C ALA A 63 12.16 -1.72 -9.85
N HIS A 64 11.70 -2.21 -8.70
CA HIS A 64 10.78 -3.35 -8.63
C HIS A 64 9.43 -3.03 -9.28
N VAL A 65 8.88 -1.85 -8.98
CA VAL A 65 7.65 -1.34 -9.62
C VAL A 65 7.85 -1.14 -11.12
N ALA A 66 8.94 -0.49 -11.53
CA ALA A 66 9.23 -0.25 -12.94
C ALA A 66 9.31 -1.56 -13.73
N LYS A 67 9.96 -2.59 -13.17
CA LYS A 67 10.04 -3.92 -13.77
C LYS A 67 8.66 -4.58 -13.89
N ALA A 68 7.83 -4.50 -12.85
CA ALA A 68 6.47 -5.05 -12.87
C ALA A 68 5.52 -4.30 -13.80
N ALA A 69 5.78 -3.02 -14.07
CA ALA A 69 4.97 -2.17 -14.94
C ALA A 69 5.32 -2.31 -16.44
N ILE A 70 6.35 -3.07 -16.81
CA ILE A 70 6.71 -3.29 -18.22
C ILE A 70 5.50 -3.83 -19.01
N GLY A 71 5.18 -3.16 -20.12
CA GLY A 71 4.05 -3.53 -20.99
C GLY A 71 2.67 -3.06 -20.50
N THR A 72 2.61 -2.21 -19.47
CA THR A 72 1.35 -1.64 -18.96
C THR A 72 1.10 -0.20 -19.41
N ASP A 73 2.07 0.45 -20.06
CA ASP A 73 2.08 1.88 -20.41
C ASP A 73 2.08 2.84 -19.19
N PHE A 74 2.30 2.31 -17.99
CA PHE A 74 2.55 3.10 -16.78
C PHE A 74 4.05 3.16 -16.49
N ALA A 75 4.53 4.35 -16.12
CA ALA A 75 5.91 4.59 -15.73
C ALA A 75 5.99 5.17 -14.32
N VAL A 76 7.07 4.88 -13.61
CA VAL A 76 7.35 5.49 -12.31
C VAL A 76 7.56 6.99 -12.50
N ALA A 77 6.77 7.80 -11.80
CA ALA A 77 6.81 9.26 -11.87
C ALA A 77 7.43 9.88 -10.61
N GLU A 78 7.23 9.25 -9.46
CA GLU A 78 7.66 9.77 -8.16
C GLU A 78 7.93 8.59 -7.22
N THR A 79 8.93 8.73 -6.35
CA THR A 79 9.14 7.85 -5.20
C THR A 79 9.32 8.72 -3.97
N GLY A 80 8.61 8.41 -2.89
CA GLY A 80 8.67 9.20 -1.67
C GLY A 80 8.52 8.33 -0.43
N THR A 81 8.74 8.97 0.71
CA THR A 81 8.46 8.37 2.01
C THR A 81 7.19 8.97 2.56
N ILE A 82 6.31 8.12 3.08
CA ILE A 82 5.22 8.57 3.93
C ILE A 82 5.65 8.33 5.37
N SER A 83 5.73 9.41 6.14
CA SER A 83 5.88 9.34 7.59
C SER A 83 4.62 8.69 8.12
N SER A 84 4.73 7.42 8.47
CA SER A 84 3.64 6.61 8.95
C SER A 84 4.09 6.10 10.30
N ALA A 85 3.19 6.06 11.26
CA ALA A 85 3.30 5.09 12.34
C ALA A 85 3.10 3.66 11.75
N ALA A 86 3.83 3.28 10.68
CA ALA A 86 3.60 2.01 9.97
C ALA A 86 4.05 0.81 10.81
N ALA A 87 4.84 1.07 11.85
CA ALA A 87 5.23 0.12 12.88
C ALA A 87 4.06 -0.58 13.53
N SER A 88 2.99 0.18 13.74
CA SER A 88 1.78 -0.22 14.43
C SER A 88 0.61 -0.44 13.48
N ARG A 89 0.78 -0.19 12.18
CA ARG A 89 -0.32 -0.24 11.24
C ARG A 89 -0.41 -1.59 10.56
N LYS A 90 -1.51 -2.27 10.83
CA LYS A 90 -1.89 -3.49 10.13
C LYS A 90 -2.76 -3.15 8.92
N LEU A 91 -2.65 -3.96 7.88
CA LEU A 91 -3.53 -3.91 6.72
C LEU A 91 -4.89 -4.50 7.08
N ALA A 92 -5.96 -3.78 6.80
CA ALA A 92 -7.31 -4.29 6.95
C ALA A 92 -7.70 -5.17 5.74
N TYR A 93 -8.00 -6.44 5.99
CA TYR A 93 -8.47 -7.40 5.01
C TYR A 93 -9.88 -7.87 5.36
N ASN A 94 -10.69 -8.18 4.37
CA ASN A 94 -11.90 -8.95 4.56
C ASN A 94 -11.51 -10.41 4.84
N ARG A 95 -11.86 -10.91 6.02
CA ARG A 95 -11.59 -12.28 6.46
C ARG A 95 -12.23 -13.33 5.54
N ARG A 96 -13.40 -13.03 4.96
CA ARG A 96 -14.17 -13.98 4.13
C ARG A 96 -13.63 -14.08 2.71
N THR A 97 -13.29 -12.94 2.11
CA THR A 97 -12.84 -12.90 0.70
C THR A 97 -11.31 -12.87 0.56
N GLY A 98 -10.60 -12.56 1.65
CA GLY A 98 -9.17 -12.29 1.62
C GLY A 98 -8.81 -10.98 0.91
N GLU A 99 -9.81 -10.16 0.57
CA GLU A 99 -9.62 -8.90 -0.13
C GLU A 99 -9.06 -7.84 0.82
N TRP A 100 -8.09 -7.06 0.34
CA TRP A 100 -7.60 -5.91 1.09
C TRP A 100 -8.59 -4.73 0.99
N LEU A 101 -8.92 -4.11 2.13
CA LEU A 101 -9.95 -3.09 2.26
C LEU A 101 -9.46 -1.65 2.01
N GLY A 102 -8.21 -1.46 1.56
CA GLY A 102 -7.70 -0.13 1.21
C GLY A 102 -7.28 0.74 2.40
N ALA A 103 -7.09 0.13 3.59
CA ALA A 103 -6.81 0.90 4.81
C ALA A 103 -5.68 0.32 5.65
N PHE A 104 -4.98 1.26 6.30
CA PHE A 104 -3.96 1.02 7.32
C PHE A 104 -4.55 1.35 8.69
N ILE A 105 -4.58 0.36 9.58
CA ILE A 105 -5.19 0.50 10.90
C ILE A 105 -4.11 0.57 11.94
N ASP A 106 -4.02 1.71 12.62
CA ASP A 106 -3.06 1.95 13.69
C ASP A 106 -3.47 1.18 14.95
N THR A 107 -2.79 0.07 15.23
CA THR A 107 -3.07 -0.75 16.40
C THR A 107 -2.56 -0.13 17.70
N GLN A 108 -1.77 0.94 17.65
CA GLN A 108 -1.31 1.67 18.84
C GLN A 108 -2.16 2.92 19.12
N ALA A 109 -3.08 3.29 18.22
CA ALA A 109 -4.07 4.33 18.50
C ALA A 109 -4.97 3.92 19.70
N PRO A 110 -5.52 4.89 20.44
CA PRO A 110 -6.53 4.62 21.46
C PRO A 110 -7.67 3.76 20.91
N GLU A 111 -8.17 2.83 21.72
CA GLU A 111 -9.19 1.86 21.31
C GLU A 111 -10.37 2.52 20.62
N ARG A 112 -10.90 3.60 21.20
CA ARG A 112 -12.02 4.36 20.63
C ARG A 112 -11.74 4.85 19.21
N SER A 113 -10.60 5.49 18.99
CA SER A 113 -10.21 6.01 17.67
C SER A 113 -9.99 4.89 16.65
N ARG A 114 -9.44 3.76 17.11
CA ARG A 114 -9.27 2.57 16.26
C ARG A 114 -10.63 1.97 15.87
N SER A 115 -11.55 1.84 16.81
CA SER A 115 -12.91 1.35 16.55
C SER A 115 -13.67 2.26 15.60
N GLU A 116 -13.61 3.58 15.80
CA GLU A 116 -14.23 4.56 14.89
C GLU A 116 -13.66 4.45 13.46
N THR A 117 -12.35 4.20 13.33
CA THR A 117 -11.71 3.99 12.02
C THR A 117 -12.17 2.68 11.36
N LEU A 118 -12.27 1.59 12.12
CA LEU A 118 -12.75 0.29 11.63
C LEU A 118 -14.23 0.33 11.24
N ASP A 119 -15.07 0.99 12.05
CA ASP A 119 -16.49 1.18 11.76
C ASP A 119 -16.70 2.00 10.50
N HIS A 120 -15.92 3.07 10.31
CA HIS A 120 -15.95 3.87 9.10
C HIS A 120 -15.56 3.04 7.87
N LEU A 121 -14.44 2.30 7.95
CA LEU A 121 -13.98 1.42 6.89
C LEU A 121 -15.01 0.33 6.53
N ALA A 122 -15.62 -0.29 7.53
CA ALA A 122 -16.65 -1.30 7.36
C ALA A 122 -17.84 -0.74 6.56
N ARG A 123 -18.30 0.47 6.91
CA ARG A 123 -19.38 1.17 6.19
C ARG A 123 -19.01 1.50 4.76
N GLU A 124 -17.81 2.05 4.52
CA GLU A 124 -17.35 2.40 3.18
C GLU A 124 -17.21 1.19 2.26
N ARG A 125 -16.80 0.05 2.81
CA ARG A 125 -16.57 -1.19 2.05
C ARG A 125 -17.75 -2.14 2.05
N GLY A 126 -18.84 -1.82 2.76
CA GLY A 126 -20.02 -2.67 2.87
C GLY A 126 -19.73 -4.03 3.51
N VAL A 127 -18.82 -4.07 4.49
CA VAL A 127 -18.44 -5.29 5.23
C VAL A 127 -18.82 -5.17 6.71
N ASP A 128 -18.93 -6.30 7.41
CA ASP A 128 -19.02 -6.29 8.87
C ASP A 128 -17.64 -5.96 9.47
N VAL A 129 -17.61 -5.14 10.52
CA VAL A 129 -16.38 -4.86 11.29
C VAL A 129 -15.77 -6.15 11.84
N ALA A 130 -16.60 -7.11 12.24
CA ALA A 130 -16.15 -8.42 12.72
C ALA A 130 -15.47 -9.27 11.63
N ASP A 131 -15.75 -8.97 10.36
CA ASP A 131 -15.09 -9.59 9.20
C ASP A 131 -13.80 -8.86 8.81
N ILE A 132 -13.41 -7.78 9.49
CA ILE A 132 -12.13 -7.10 9.26
C ILE A 132 -11.02 -7.83 10.02
N GLU A 133 -10.07 -8.36 9.27
CA GLU A 133 -8.84 -8.97 9.77
C GLU A 133 -7.67 -8.02 9.59
N LEU A 134 -6.91 -7.80 10.65
CA LEU A 134 -5.72 -6.97 10.62
C LEU A 134 -4.48 -7.84 10.40
N ARG A 135 -3.84 -7.71 9.24
CA ARG A 135 -2.64 -8.46 8.86
C ARG A 135 -1.41 -7.57 8.85
N ASP A 136 -0.26 -8.15 9.15
CA ASP A 136 0.99 -7.44 8.90
C ASP A 136 1.19 -7.27 7.39
N PRO A 137 1.64 -6.10 6.93
CA PRO A 137 1.99 -5.94 5.53
C PRO A 137 3.07 -6.95 5.13
N PRO A 138 3.00 -7.54 3.92
CA PRO A 138 4.06 -8.41 3.43
C PRO A 138 5.37 -7.63 3.47
N LYS A 139 6.37 -8.18 4.17
CA LYS A 139 7.69 -7.56 4.24
C LYS A 139 8.28 -7.58 2.83
N PHE A 140 8.53 -6.40 2.26
CA PHE A 140 9.35 -6.32 1.08
C PHE A 140 10.80 -6.53 1.50
N GLN A 141 11.37 -7.66 1.10
CA GLN A 141 12.80 -7.90 1.20
C GLN A 141 13.41 -7.49 -0.13
N PRO A 142 14.18 -6.38 -0.18
CA PRO A 142 14.94 -6.08 -1.39
C PRO A 142 15.85 -7.27 -1.69
N PRO A 143 16.10 -7.61 -2.95
CA PRO A 143 17.13 -8.57 -3.28
C PRO A 143 18.45 -8.11 -2.65
N VAL A 144 19.07 -8.99 -1.86
CA VAL A 144 20.42 -8.76 -1.34
C VAL A 144 21.34 -8.76 -2.55
N ALA A 145 22.06 -7.66 -2.76
CA ALA A 145 23.03 -7.55 -3.85
C ALA A 145 24.20 -8.53 -3.65
#